data_AF-A0A534M7T3-F1
#
_entry.id   AF-A0A534M7T3-F1
#
_cell.length_a   1.000
_cell.length_b   1.000
_cell.length_c   1.000
_cell.angle_alpha   90.00
_cell.angle_beta   90.00
_cell.angle_gamma   90.00
#
_symmetry.space_group_name_H-M   'P 1'
#
loop_
_entity.id
_entity.type
_entity.pdbx_description
1 polymer ?
#
loop_
_entity_poly.entity_id
_entity_poly.type
_entity_poly.pdbx_seq_one_letter_code
_entity_poly.pdbx_strand_id
1 'polypeptide(L)'
;MRAQAIEVLACPVCLGPLSPGDGKRDDIVTGALLCSRDSIAYPISDGIPNLVLPSRAEQIQAMASSYAAAWAKDGWGSLDPQYLLELPFHDRTRRRSTEWRLKARSLSALLRFLDGIQSKIIIDLGAGVGWLSYQLARLGGTVFATDLLLDKLLGLGAASLYVESGTFFERVRGDLPHSSAWWLVRHYEFTGASGRDQRRSRGG
;
A
#
# COMPACT_ATOMS: atom_id res chain seq x y z
N MET A 1 -3.05 10.95 2.85
CA MET A 1 -2.69 10.54 1.48
C MET A 1 -2.10 11.73 0.76
N ARG A 2 -1.00 11.56 0.03
CA ARG A 2 -0.47 12.66 -0.79
C ARG A 2 -1.27 12.83 -2.07
N ALA A 3 -1.34 14.05 -2.58
CA ALA A 3 -2.07 14.33 -3.83
C ALA A 3 -1.56 13.49 -5.02
N GLN A 4 -0.25 13.26 -5.11
CA GLN A 4 0.37 12.52 -6.23
C GLN A 4 -0.06 11.05 -6.25
N ALA A 5 -0.43 10.48 -5.10
CA ALA A 5 -0.91 9.11 -5.03
C ALA A 5 -2.23 8.90 -5.81
N ILE A 6 -3.02 9.95 -6.01
CA ILE A 6 -4.27 9.89 -6.78
C ILE A 6 -4.01 9.54 -8.25
N GLU A 7 -2.84 9.89 -8.78
CA GLU A 7 -2.49 9.66 -10.19
C GLU A 7 -2.32 8.17 -10.53
N VAL A 8 -1.98 7.35 -9.53
CA VAL A 8 -1.78 5.91 -9.72
C VAL A 8 -2.98 5.07 -9.28
N LEU A 9 -3.83 5.59 -8.39
CA LEU A 9 -5.05 4.90 -7.97
C LEU A 9 -6.13 4.95 -9.06
N ALA A 10 -6.85 3.85 -9.20
CA ALA A 10 -7.98 3.74 -10.13
C ALA A 10 -9.24 3.24 -9.42
N CYS A 11 -10.39 3.49 -10.05
CA CYS A 11 -11.66 2.93 -9.61
C CYS A 11 -11.60 1.39 -9.65
N PRO A 12 -11.90 0.68 -8.55
CA PRO A 12 -11.94 -0.78 -8.52
C PRO A 12 -12.96 -1.42 -9.46
N VAL A 13 -13.96 -0.67 -9.94
CA VAL A 13 -14.99 -1.18 -10.87
C VAL A 13 -14.54 -1.04 -12.31
N CYS A 14 -14.30 0.20 -12.77
CA CYS A 14 -14.03 0.48 -14.18
C CYS A 14 -12.55 0.68 -14.53
N LEU A 15 -11.66 0.66 -13.54
CA LEU A 15 -10.23 1.00 -13.67
C LEU A 15 -9.97 2.43 -14.19
N GLY A 16 -11.00 3.27 -14.17
CA GLY A 16 -10.94 4.67 -14.56
C GLY A 16 -10.27 5.56 -13.51
N PRO A 17 -9.93 6.81 -13.88
CA PRO A 17 -9.31 7.75 -12.97
C PRO A 17 -10.24 8.13 -11.81
N LEU A 18 -9.64 8.38 -10.65
CA LEU A 18 -10.29 8.95 -9.49
C LEU A 18 -9.95 10.44 -9.34
N SER A 19 -10.88 11.21 -8.77
CA SER A 19 -10.67 12.65 -8.51
C SER A 19 -11.05 13.02 -7.07
N PRO A 20 -10.38 14.00 -6.43
CA PRO A 20 -10.77 14.52 -5.14
C PRO A 20 -12.20 15.07 -5.15
N GLY A 21 -12.99 14.77 -4.10
CA GLY A 21 -14.37 15.22 -4.00
C GLY A 21 -14.55 16.74 -3.82
N ASP A 22 -13.55 17.43 -3.29
CA ASP A 22 -13.53 18.88 -3.14
C ASP A 22 -12.84 19.60 -4.32
N GLY A 23 -12.40 18.84 -5.32
CA GLY A 23 -11.67 19.35 -6.50
C GLY A 23 -10.23 19.81 -6.22
N LYS A 24 -9.75 19.74 -4.98
CA LYS A 24 -8.40 20.20 -4.60
C LYS A 24 -7.39 19.08 -4.71
N ARG A 25 -6.19 19.38 -5.22
CA ARG A 25 -5.07 18.44 -5.34
C ARG A 25 -4.02 18.68 -4.25
N ASP A 26 -4.48 18.83 -3.02
CA ASP A 26 -3.63 18.92 -1.83
C ASP A 26 -3.61 17.57 -1.10
N ASP A 27 -2.76 17.43 -0.08
CA ASP A 27 -2.75 16.23 0.77
C ASP A 27 -4.08 16.08 1.51
N ILE A 28 -4.66 14.87 1.44
CA ILE A 28 -6.01 14.60 1.96
C ILE A 28 -5.90 13.72 3.21
N VAL A 29 -6.40 14.25 4.33
CA VAL A 29 -6.57 13.50 5.59
C VAL A 29 -7.99 12.92 5.68
N THR A 30 -9.00 13.73 5.36
CA THR A 30 -10.42 13.34 5.34
C THR A 30 -11.06 13.87 4.07
N GLY A 31 -11.93 13.08 3.43
CA GLY A 31 -12.59 13.47 2.18
C GLY A 31 -13.13 12.26 1.43
N ALA A 32 -13.13 12.33 0.10
CA ALA A 32 -13.48 11.21 -0.76
C ALA A 32 -12.76 11.28 -2.10
N LEU A 33 -12.53 10.11 -2.72
CA LEU A 33 -12.19 9.97 -4.13
C LEU A 33 -13.45 9.63 -4.92
N LEU A 34 -13.69 10.33 -6.02
CA LEU A 34 -14.86 10.16 -6.88
C LEU A 34 -14.48 9.48 -8.19
N CYS A 35 -15.28 8.49 -8.60
CA CYS A 35 -15.28 7.96 -9.96
C CYS A 35 -16.46 8.57 -10.73
N SER A 36 -16.18 9.34 -11.78
CA SER A 36 -17.24 9.94 -12.61
C SER A 36 -17.99 8.92 -13.48
N ARG A 37 -17.34 7.82 -13.87
CA ARG A 37 -17.92 6.77 -14.72
C ARG A 37 -18.94 5.91 -13.98
N ASP A 38 -18.58 5.44 -12.79
CA ASP A 38 -19.44 4.56 -11.98
C ASP A 38 -20.30 5.35 -10.99
N SER A 39 -20.08 6.66 -10.86
CA SER A 39 -20.76 7.53 -9.89
C SER A 39 -20.61 7.05 -8.44
N ILE A 40 -19.41 6.53 -8.10
CA ILE A 40 -19.08 6.02 -6.76
C ILE A 40 -18.16 7.01 -6.05
N ALA A 41 -18.44 7.26 -4.78
CA ALA A 41 -17.58 7.99 -3.85
C ALA A 41 -16.91 7.02 -2.87
N TYR A 42 -15.58 7.05 -2.82
CA TYR A 42 -14.74 6.26 -1.92
C TYR A 42 -14.25 7.15 -0.77
N PRO A 43 -14.71 6.95 0.47
CA PRO A 43 -14.34 7.84 1.57
C PRO A 43 -12.86 7.71 1.94
N ILE A 44 -12.27 8.81 2.37
CA ILE A 44 -10.92 8.90 2.93
C ILE A 44 -11.04 9.25 4.41
N SER A 45 -10.40 8.45 5.27
CA SER A 45 -10.26 8.71 6.70
C SER A 45 -8.83 8.44 7.15
N ASP A 46 -8.27 9.28 8.01
CA ASP A 46 -6.87 9.21 8.46
C ASP A 46 -5.84 9.13 7.32
N GLY A 47 -6.20 9.75 6.19
CA GLY A 47 -5.44 9.73 4.95
C GLY A 47 -5.40 8.36 4.27
N ILE A 48 -6.36 7.46 4.57
CA ILE A 48 -6.53 6.14 3.98
C ILE A 48 -7.81 6.15 3.11
N PRO A 49 -7.72 6.16 1.76
CA PRO A 49 -8.88 5.92 0.91
C PRO A 49 -9.41 4.49 1.11
N ASN A 50 -10.73 4.37 1.25
CA ASN A 50 -11.44 3.10 1.27
C ASN A 50 -11.95 2.74 -0.11
N LEU A 51 -11.18 1.96 -0.85
CA LEU A 51 -11.50 1.45 -2.18
C LEU A 51 -12.25 0.11 -2.14
N VAL A 52 -12.84 -0.27 -1.01
CA VAL A 52 -13.82 -1.37 -0.97
C VAL A 52 -15.13 -0.87 -1.56
N LEU A 53 -15.74 -1.68 -2.44
CA LEU A 53 -17.04 -1.33 -3.01
C LEU A 53 -18.08 -1.15 -1.90
N PRO A 54 -18.88 -0.06 -1.91
CA PRO A 54 -19.89 0.16 -0.87
C PRO A 54 -20.85 -1.02 -0.70
N SER A 55 -21.23 -1.69 -1.81
CA SER A 55 -22.10 -2.87 -1.80
C SER A 55 -21.48 -4.11 -1.12
N ARG A 56 -20.16 -4.15 -0.94
CA ARG A 56 -19.43 -5.25 -0.29
C ARG A 56 -18.86 -4.85 1.06
N ALA A 57 -19.03 -3.61 1.49
CA ALA A 57 -18.39 -3.07 2.68
C ALA A 57 -18.72 -3.89 3.94
N GLU A 58 -19.99 -4.25 4.13
CA GLU A 58 -20.43 -5.04 5.28
C GLU A 58 -19.85 -6.47 5.28
N GLN A 59 -19.93 -7.16 4.14
CA GLN A 59 -19.36 -8.51 3.97
C GLN A 59 -17.86 -8.52 4.25
N ILE A 60 -17.14 -7.55 3.66
CA ILE A 60 -15.70 -7.40 3.84
C ILE A 60 -15.37 -7.05 5.29
N GLN A 61 -16.16 -6.19 5.93
CA GLN A 61 -15.94 -5.84 7.33
C GLN A 61 -16.13 -7.05 8.25
N ALA A 62 -17.17 -7.87 8.03
CA ALA A 62 -17.40 -9.08 8.82
C ALA A 62 -16.25 -10.09 8.66
N MET A 63 -15.80 -10.31 7.42
CA MET A 63 -14.66 -11.17 7.11
C MET A 63 -13.36 -10.66 7.75
N ALA A 64 -13.06 -9.36 7.59
CA ALA A 64 -11.93 -8.68 8.19
C ALA A 64 -11.90 -8.85 9.72
N SER A 65 -13.03 -8.62 10.39
CA SER A 65 -13.14 -8.78 11.85
C SER A 65 -12.86 -10.22 12.30
N SER A 66 -13.32 -11.22 11.55
CA SER A 66 -13.04 -12.63 11.85
C SER A 66 -11.55 -12.97 11.75
N TYR A 67 -10.88 -12.50 10.68
CA TYR A 67 -9.43 -12.68 10.52
C TYR A 67 -8.64 -11.97 11.61
N ALA A 68 -8.98 -10.73 11.93
CA ALA A 68 -8.33 -9.97 12.99
C ALA A 68 -8.43 -10.68 14.35
N ALA A 69 -9.62 -11.22 14.68
CA ALA A 69 -9.81 -11.97 15.91
C ALA A 69 -8.96 -13.25 15.96
N ALA A 70 -8.88 -13.99 14.85
CA ALA A 70 -8.03 -15.19 14.77
C ALA A 70 -6.53 -14.84 14.92
N TRP A 71 -6.05 -13.82 14.21
CA TRP A 71 -4.65 -13.39 14.31
C TRP A 71 -4.29 -12.85 15.69
N ALA A 72 -5.17 -12.08 16.32
CA ALA A 72 -4.98 -11.61 17.69
C ALA A 72 -4.89 -12.79 18.67
N LYS A 73 -5.76 -13.81 18.52
CA LYS A 73 -5.72 -15.03 19.33
C LYS A 73 -4.41 -15.82 19.14
N ASP A 74 -3.88 -15.84 17.93
CA ASP A 74 -2.60 -16.48 17.61
C ASP A 74 -1.37 -15.66 18.06
N GLY A 75 -1.60 -14.50 18.69
CA GLY A 75 -0.55 -13.68 19.32
C GLY A 75 0.09 -12.65 18.40
N TRP A 76 -0.52 -12.35 17.24
CA TRP A 76 -0.06 -11.29 16.35
C TRP A 76 -0.42 -9.89 16.87
N GLY A 77 0.38 -8.90 16.47
CA GLY A 77 0.16 -7.49 16.79
C GLY A 77 0.62 -7.10 18.19
N SER A 78 0.85 -5.81 18.37
CA SER A 78 1.13 -5.17 19.66
C SER A 78 0.82 -3.68 19.56
N LEU A 79 0.36 -3.09 20.66
CA LEU A 79 0.22 -1.64 20.78
C LEU A 79 1.52 -0.94 21.22
N ASP A 80 2.57 -1.70 21.56
CA ASP A 80 3.90 -1.15 21.84
C ASP A 80 4.51 -0.57 20.55
N PRO A 81 4.79 0.74 20.46
CA PRO A 81 5.39 1.33 19.27
C PRO A 81 6.73 0.73 18.90
N GLN A 82 7.54 0.33 19.89
CA GLN A 82 8.85 -0.26 19.64
C GLN A 82 8.73 -1.64 18.98
N TYR A 83 7.65 -2.38 19.24
CA TYR A 83 7.38 -3.63 18.53
C TYR A 83 7.36 -3.37 17.03
N LEU A 84 6.56 -2.41 16.54
CA LEU A 84 6.45 -2.09 15.12
C LEU A 84 7.77 -1.59 14.52
N LEU A 85 8.45 -0.65 15.19
CA LEU A 85 9.69 -0.06 14.69
C LEU A 85 10.84 -1.06 14.54
N GLU A 86 10.86 -2.11 15.37
CA GLU A 86 11.89 -3.15 15.34
C GLU A 86 11.55 -4.33 14.41
N LEU A 87 10.33 -4.40 13.87
CA LEU A 87 9.96 -5.44 12.91
C LEU A 87 10.75 -5.31 11.59
N PRO A 88 11.08 -6.45 10.94
CA PRO A 88 10.85 -7.84 11.39
C PRO A 88 12.02 -8.42 12.22
N PHE A 89 13.06 -7.63 12.50
CA PHE A 89 14.32 -8.15 13.03
C PHE A 89 14.27 -8.50 14.52
N HIS A 90 13.45 -7.79 15.30
CA HIS A 90 13.23 -8.10 16.71
C HIS A 90 11.74 -8.15 17.03
N ASP A 91 11.27 -9.33 17.44
CA ASP A 91 9.92 -9.51 18.00
C ASP A 91 9.95 -9.27 19.51
N ARG A 92 9.63 -8.04 19.94
CA ARG A 92 9.59 -7.67 21.37
C ARG A 92 8.54 -8.45 22.16
N THR A 93 7.47 -8.93 21.50
CA THR A 93 6.41 -9.69 22.15
C THR A 93 6.82 -11.12 22.43
N ARG A 94 7.81 -11.62 21.69
CA ARG A 94 8.28 -13.01 21.64
C ARG A 94 7.20 -14.03 21.22
N ARG A 95 5.98 -13.60 20.88
CA ARG A 95 4.84 -14.48 20.57
C ARG A 95 4.98 -15.16 19.21
N ARG A 96 5.66 -14.54 18.24
CA ARG A 96 5.80 -15.00 16.84
C ARG A 96 7.25 -14.94 16.36
N SER A 97 8.19 -15.21 17.27
CA SER A 97 9.63 -15.01 17.04
C SER A 97 10.16 -15.79 15.83
N THR A 98 9.66 -17.01 15.60
CA THR A 98 10.09 -17.87 14.49
C THR A 98 9.63 -17.30 13.15
N GLU A 99 8.39 -16.86 13.07
CA GLU A 99 7.78 -16.26 11.89
C GLU A 99 8.43 -14.93 11.54
N TRP A 100 8.69 -14.08 12.54
CA TRP A 100 9.41 -12.82 12.33
C TRP A 100 10.85 -13.04 11.86
N ARG A 101 11.54 -14.04 12.42
CA ARG A 101 12.89 -14.42 11.95
C ARG A 101 12.88 -14.88 10.49
N LEU A 102 11.86 -15.64 10.07
CA LEU A 102 11.70 -16.02 8.66
C LEU A 102 11.44 -14.81 7.77
N LYS A 103 10.52 -13.92 8.17
CA LYS A 103 10.23 -12.66 7.46
C LYS A 103 11.47 -11.76 7.35
N ALA A 104 12.28 -11.66 8.40
CA ALA A 104 13.54 -10.92 8.39
C ALA A 104 14.55 -11.48 7.39
N ARG A 105 14.69 -12.82 7.31
CA ARG A 105 15.54 -13.47 6.30
C ARG A 105 15.06 -13.18 4.88
N SER A 106 13.76 -13.26 4.64
CA SER A 106 13.16 -12.94 3.34
C SER A 106 13.34 -11.47 2.98
N LEU A 107 13.15 -10.55 3.93
CA LEU A 107 13.41 -9.14 3.75
C LEU A 107 14.87 -8.90 3.34
N SER A 108 15.85 -9.49 4.03
CA SER A 108 17.27 -9.33 3.67
C SER A 108 17.59 -9.85 2.25
N ALA A 109 16.90 -10.89 1.78
CA ALA A 109 17.03 -11.33 0.39
C ALA A 109 16.38 -10.33 -0.59
N LEU A 110 15.19 -9.85 -0.29
CA LEU A 110 14.49 -8.86 -1.10
C LEU A 110 15.26 -7.54 -1.20
N LEU A 111 15.78 -7.01 -0.10
CA LEU A 111 16.54 -5.75 -0.11
C LEU A 111 17.80 -5.86 -0.96
N ARG A 112 18.49 -7.01 -0.94
CA ARG A 112 19.65 -7.28 -1.81
C ARG A 112 19.24 -7.35 -3.28
N PHE A 113 18.10 -7.96 -3.60
CA PHE A 113 17.59 -7.99 -4.97
C PHE A 113 17.19 -6.60 -5.48
N LEU A 114 16.62 -5.78 -4.60
CA LEU A 114 16.22 -4.42 -4.92
C LEU A 114 17.39 -3.44 -4.97
N ASP A 115 18.58 -3.83 -4.50
CA ASP A 115 19.77 -2.99 -4.56
C ASP A 115 20.11 -2.64 -6.02
N GLY A 116 20.48 -1.38 -6.26
CA GLY A 116 20.76 -0.87 -7.61
C GLY A 116 19.54 -0.61 -8.51
N ILE A 117 18.33 -1.08 -8.17
CA ILE A 117 17.11 -0.72 -8.91
C ILE A 117 16.70 0.70 -8.50
N GLN A 118 16.83 1.65 -9.43
CA GLN A 118 16.39 3.04 -9.24
C GLN A 118 14.87 3.17 -9.42
N SER A 119 14.26 4.11 -8.69
CA SER A 119 12.84 4.53 -8.81
C SER A 119 11.82 3.38 -8.82
N LYS A 120 11.31 3.02 -7.65
CA LYS A 120 10.37 1.90 -7.48
C LYS A 120 9.00 2.41 -7.08
N ILE A 121 7.97 2.09 -7.86
CA ILE A 121 6.58 2.11 -7.37
C ILE A 121 6.29 0.70 -6.89
N ILE A 122 6.00 0.54 -5.60
CA ILE A 122 5.82 -0.76 -4.97
C ILE A 122 4.45 -0.83 -4.32
N ILE A 123 3.78 -1.96 -4.51
CA ILE A 123 2.52 -2.27 -3.86
C ILE A 123 2.74 -3.45 -2.92
N ASP A 124 2.45 -3.22 -1.64
CA ASP A 124 2.49 -4.22 -0.59
C ASP A 124 1.07 -4.72 -0.35
N LEU A 125 0.73 -5.89 -0.90
CA LEU A 125 -0.59 -6.50 -0.81
C LEU A 125 -0.69 -7.33 0.47
N GLY A 126 -1.71 -7.08 1.29
CA GLY A 126 -1.82 -7.71 2.60
C GLY A 126 -0.81 -7.13 3.59
N ALA A 127 -0.64 -5.80 3.54
CA ALA A 127 0.40 -5.10 4.29
C ALA A 127 0.24 -5.22 5.82
N GLY A 128 -0.96 -5.52 6.31
CA GLY A 128 -1.31 -5.55 7.73
C GLY A 128 -0.89 -4.25 8.42
N VAL A 129 -0.01 -4.38 9.41
CA VAL A 129 0.56 -3.24 10.15
C VAL A 129 1.56 -2.40 9.35
N GLY A 130 1.90 -2.77 8.11
CA GLY A 130 2.77 -1.99 7.22
C GLY A 130 4.28 -2.14 7.46
N TRP A 131 4.73 -3.21 8.13
CA TRP A 131 6.16 -3.40 8.46
C TRP A 131 7.05 -3.52 7.21
N LEU A 132 6.57 -4.20 6.16
CA LEU A 132 7.33 -4.35 4.91
C LEU A 132 7.35 -3.03 4.15
N SER A 133 6.19 -2.39 4.03
CA SER A 133 6.04 -1.05 3.46
C SER A 133 6.99 -0.03 4.10
N TYR A 134 7.13 -0.03 5.42
CA TYR A 134 8.09 0.80 6.16
C TYR A 134 9.53 0.57 5.70
N GLN A 135 9.97 -0.67 5.58
CA GLN A 135 11.34 -1.01 5.15
C GLN A 135 11.59 -0.60 3.69
N LEU A 136 10.61 -0.78 2.82
CA LEU A 136 10.69 -0.43 1.41
C LEU A 136 10.69 1.08 1.17
N ALA A 137 9.90 1.83 1.95
CA ALA A 137 9.87 3.29 1.88
C ALA A 137 11.22 3.90 2.27
N ARG A 138 11.92 3.30 3.25
CA ARG A 138 13.29 3.71 3.65
C ARG A 138 14.34 3.50 2.55
N LEU A 139 14.08 2.64 1.56
CA LEU A 139 14.92 2.51 0.37
C LEU A 139 14.63 3.56 -0.71
N GLY A 140 13.72 4.51 -0.46
CA GLY A 140 13.33 5.56 -1.41
C GLY A 140 12.29 5.12 -2.45
N GLY A 141 11.60 4.00 -2.23
CA GLY A 141 10.47 3.60 -3.07
C GLY A 141 9.22 4.44 -2.79
N THR A 142 8.40 4.68 -3.82
CA THR A 142 7.01 5.12 -3.66
C THR A 142 6.17 3.90 -3.34
N VAL A 143 5.74 3.76 -2.09
CA VAL A 143 5.11 2.53 -1.59
C VAL A 143 3.63 2.74 -1.30
N PHE A 144 2.81 1.75 -1.69
CA PHE A 144 1.38 1.65 -1.43
C PHE A 144 1.10 0.40 -0.59
N ALA A 145 0.85 0.60 0.70
CA ALA A 145 0.40 -0.43 1.64
C ALA A 145 -1.09 -0.67 1.47
N THR A 146 -1.48 -1.86 1.02
CA THR A 146 -2.88 -2.23 0.79
C THR A 146 -3.29 -3.38 1.70
N ASP A 147 -4.37 -3.17 2.46
CA ASP A 147 -4.95 -4.21 3.32
C ASP A 147 -6.46 -3.99 3.51
N LEU A 148 -7.14 -4.99 4.05
CA LEU A 148 -8.53 -4.93 4.46
C LEU A 148 -8.72 -4.37 5.87
N LEU A 149 -7.75 -4.63 6.75
CA LEU A 149 -7.76 -4.24 8.17
C LEU A 149 -7.35 -2.79 8.34
N LEU A 150 -8.13 -2.05 9.12
CA LEU A 150 -7.89 -0.64 9.46
C LEU A 150 -7.51 -0.42 10.92
N ASP A 151 -7.61 -1.45 11.77
CA ASP A 151 -7.40 -1.28 13.21
C ASP A 151 -5.93 -0.99 13.55
N LYS A 152 -5.70 -0.50 14.77
CA LYS A 152 -4.36 -0.11 15.27
C LYS A 152 -3.50 -1.27 15.78
N LEU A 153 -4.03 -2.49 15.82
CA LEU A 153 -3.31 -3.66 16.34
C LEU A 153 -2.72 -4.52 15.22
N LEU A 154 -3.48 -4.71 14.13
CA LEU A 154 -3.19 -5.64 13.03
C LEU A 154 -3.27 -5.00 11.64
N GLY A 155 -3.94 -3.85 11.50
CA GLY A 155 -4.23 -3.22 10.22
C GLY A 155 -3.43 -1.95 9.92
N LEU A 156 -3.85 -1.27 8.84
CA LEU A 156 -3.23 -0.04 8.35
C LEU A 156 -3.33 1.13 9.33
N GLY A 157 -4.19 1.04 10.34
CA GLY A 157 -4.25 2.00 11.44
C GLY A 157 -2.96 2.00 12.25
N ALA A 158 -2.32 0.83 12.43
CA ALA A 158 -1.04 0.71 13.14
C ALA A 158 0.10 1.44 12.41
N ALA A 159 0.02 1.49 11.08
CA ALA A 159 1.02 2.10 10.22
C ALA A 159 1.11 3.63 10.35
N SER A 160 0.17 4.30 11.03
CA SER A 160 0.27 5.75 11.28
C SER A 160 1.56 6.09 12.04
N LEU A 161 2.01 5.20 12.93
CA LEU A 161 3.27 5.33 13.68
C LEU A 161 4.48 5.51 12.76
N TYR A 162 4.56 4.80 11.63
CA TYR A 162 5.70 4.93 10.71
C TYR A 162 5.68 6.28 10.00
N VAL A 163 4.49 6.71 9.58
CA VAL A 163 4.28 7.99 8.91
C VAL A 163 4.63 9.15 9.85
N GLU A 164 4.15 9.08 11.10
CA GLU A 164 4.41 10.05 12.16
C GLU A 164 5.89 10.06 12.59
N SER A 165 6.59 8.92 12.50
CA SER A 165 8.03 8.83 12.76
C SER A 165 8.93 9.25 11.57
N GLY A 166 8.32 9.76 10.49
CA GLY A 166 9.01 10.38 9.36
C GLY A 166 9.24 9.47 8.15
N THR A 167 8.82 8.20 8.20
CA THR A 167 8.86 7.31 7.03
C THR A 167 7.48 7.19 6.42
N PHE A 168 7.25 7.97 5.36
CA PHE A 168 5.97 8.01 4.68
C PHE A 168 5.81 6.89 3.64
N PHE A 169 4.64 6.28 3.62
CA PHE A 169 4.12 5.49 2.50
C PHE A 169 2.59 5.67 2.43
N GLU A 170 2.02 5.43 1.25
CA GLU A 170 0.57 5.52 1.07
C GLU A 170 -0.10 4.30 1.70
N ARG A 171 -1.23 4.53 2.34
CA ARG A 171 -2.06 3.48 2.97
C ARG A 171 -3.39 3.49 2.25
N VAL A 172 -3.81 2.36 1.70
CA VAL A 172 -5.03 2.24 0.90
C VAL A 172 -5.80 1.03 1.39
N ARG A 173 -7.06 1.21 1.80
CA ARG A 173 -7.90 0.05 2.09
C ARG A 173 -8.47 -0.48 0.79
N GLY A 174 -8.27 -1.76 0.52
CA GLY A 174 -8.76 -2.41 -0.69
C GLY A 174 -8.99 -3.89 -0.46
N ASP A 175 -9.99 -4.43 -1.14
CA ASP A 175 -10.23 -5.87 -1.16
C ASP A 175 -9.17 -6.57 -2.02
N LEU A 176 -8.74 -7.79 -1.67
CA LEU A 176 -7.61 -8.47 -2.31
C LEU A 176 -7.96 -9.79 -3.03
N PRO A 177 -9.12 -10.00 -3.69
CA PRO A 177 -9.31 -11.23 -4.45
C PRO A 177 -8.28 -11.29 -5.58
N HIS A 178 -7.72 -12.48 -5.80
CA HIS A 178 -6.61 -12.77 -6.73
C HIS A 178 -6.78 -12.21 -8.16
N SER A 179 -8.00 -11.86 -8.59
CA SER A 179 -8.31 -11.32 -9.92
C SER A 179 -8.30 -9.79 -10.00
N SER A 180 -7.99 -9.08 -8.92
CA SER A 180 -8.53 -7.74 -8.72
C SER A 180 -7.50 -6.68 -8.34
N ALA A 181 -6.28 -7.02 -7.93
CA ALA A 181 -5.20 -6.04 -7.64
C ALA A 181 -4.75 -5.13 -8.82
N TRP A 182 -5.34 -5.29 -10.02
CA TRP A 182 -5.07 -4.52 -11.24
C TRP A 182 -5.46 -3.03 -11.16
N TRP A 183 -6.27 -2.59 -10.20
CA TRP A 183 -6.64 -1.16 -10.04
C TRP A 183 -5.57 -0.30 -9.36
N LEU A 184 -4.52 -0.90 -8.79
CA LEU A 184 -3.51 -0.16 -8.02
C LEU A 184 -2.37 0.37 -8.90
N VAL A 185 -2.35 -0.01 -10.17
CA VAL A 185 -1.46 0.55 -11.19
C VAL A 185 -2.30 0.84 -12.43
N ARG A 186 -2.62 2.13 -12.68
CA ARG A 186 -2.92 2.54 -14.06
C ARG A 186 -1.74 2.05 -14.90
N HIS A 187 -1.98 1.25 -15.95
CA HIS A 187 -0.93 0.87 -16.88
C HIS A 187 -0.18 2.13 -17.30
N TYR A 188 1.01 2.32 -16.73
CA TYR A 188 1.97 3.28 -17.27
C TYR A 188 2.43 2.63 -18.57
N GLU A 189 1.90 3.09 -19.70
CA GLU A 189 2.61 2.95 -20.96
C GLU A 189 3.95 3.65 -20.74
N PHE A 190 4.99 2.84 -20.60
CA PHE A 190 6.36 3.31 -20.62
C PHE A 190 6.58 3.92 -22.01
N THR A 191 6.33 5.21 -22.15
CA THR A 191 6.74 5.98 -23.33
C THR A 191 8.25 6.23 -23.21
N GLY A 192 9.02 5.15 -23.27
CA GLY A 192 10.47 5.13 -23.23
C GLY A 192 11.04 4.83 -24.61
N ALA A 193 11.51 5.90 -25.27
CA ALA A 193 12.50 5.88 -26.34
C ALA A 193 12.09 5.27 -27.70
N SER A 194 11.36 6.03 -28.51
CA SER A 194 11.53 6.01 -29.98
C SER A 194 12.81 6.76 -30.38
N GLY A 195 13.95 6.34 -29.84
CA GLY A 195 15.26 6.70 -30.36
C GLY A 195 15.59 5.81 -31.56
N ARG A 196 14.95 6.07 -32.71
CA ARG A 196 15.41 5.49 -33.99
C ARG A 196 16.80 6.06 -34.26
N ASP A 197 17.82 5.25 -34.03
CA ASP A 197 19.15 5.46 -34.58
C ASP A 197 19.08 5.31 -36.11
N GLN A 198 18.70 6.39 -36.78
CA GLN A 198 18.91 6.57 -38.22
C GLN A 198 20.23 7.30 -38.44
N ARG A 199 21.38 6.65 -38.21
CA ARG A 199 22.64 7.03 -38.88
C ARG A 199 23.51 5.83 -39.19
N ARG A 200 23.15 5.06 -40.23
CA ARG A 200 24.13 4.40 -41.09
C ARG A 200 23.70 4.49 -42.55
N SER A 201 24.07 5.58 -43.22
CA SER A 201 24.59 5.50 -44.58
C SER A 201 25.48 6.72 -44.89
N ARG A 202 26.57 6.41 -45.61
CA ARG A 202 27.49 7.29 -46.36
C ARG A 202 28.82 7.70 -45.70
N GLY A 203 29.89 7.08 -46.21
CA GLY A 203 31.07 7.79 -46.68
C GLY A 203 32.39 7.41 -46.02
N GLY A 204 33.19 6.59 -46.71
CA GLY A 204 34.57 6.25 -46.36
C GLY A 204 34.97 4.89 -46.92
#